data_AF-A0AA35TGP9-F1
#
_entry.id   AF-A0AA35TGP9-F1
#
_cell.length_a   1.000
_cell.length_b   1.000
_cell.length_c   1.000
_cell.angle_alpha   90.00
_cell.angle_beta   90.00
_cell.angle_gamma   90.00
#
_symmetry.space_group_name_H-M   'P 1'
#
loop_
_entity.id
_entity.type
_entity.pdbx_description
1 polymer ?
#
loop_
_entity_poly.entity_id
_entity_poly.type
_entity_poly.pdbx_seq_one_letter_code
_entity_poly.pdbx_strand_id
1 'polypeptide(L)'
;MNPVQTVSSEELELLKVADTPTICNVIELFDVLPRNTGYMDARIQACFPEMPPMVGYATTATLSTGNPHVRGIPTPVWMDNLHSWIQFLNPALLSSKISMSRLPRRHFGEVMCMTYQTFGCAGLITSGTGRDLDQVREINFPTFTDGTICSHGYHQITDINVPVHVGGITVYPGDLIHGDCNGVTTIPNHIAGSVARLCAEYMEAEGYVLDFLKTGKRDLEGLQAARAACAEKFAELQKHLVRGLEHEIRLIGGQSYRLTRTTLNQTDVDLVYVLPCDEQDTLKQLEAERLVINSIRAQEIAIDKIATSRLMVENNLPTPETIISQTPDAVVEMLDRYGIALLKSTNLCGGVGHRILRREGGTITTRRRDQTYQVAFGARNRLLDQTLVLAPPYYVQRFIGTTAQTNDRVYRMYVVGGSVVMGTMRVKEDVDTPEKSIINVATGARYEFLQTLDEEMVSFALRLADLIGFEIGVVDFLRDSAGHPLLIEADCDGCHLFICRKFQEAHGY
;
A
#
# COMPACT_ATOMS: atom_id res chain seq x y z
N MET A 1 13.31 -10.55 -7.77
CA MET A 1 11.86 -10.59 -7.51
C MET A 1 11.66 -11.35 -6.22
N ASN A 2 11.13 -10.71 -5.18
CA ASN A 2 10.88 -11.32 -3.88
C ASN A 2 9.67 -12.27 -3.96
N PRO A 3 9.60 -13.32 -3.13
CA PRO A 3 8.38 -14.09 -2.99
C PRO A 3 7.32 -13.18 -2.35
N VAL A 4 6.20 -13.03 -3.04
CA VAL A 4 4.94 -12.48 -2.51
C VAL A 4 4.61 -13.24 -1.22
N GLN A 5 4.02 -12.60 -0.20
CA GLN A 5 3.50 -13.32 0.96
C GLN A 5 2.49 -14.37 0.49
N THR A 6 2.89 -15.65 0.53
CA THR A 6 2.12 -16.73 -0.08
C THR A 6 1.27 -17.41 0.99
N VAL A 7 -0.05 -17.40 0.85
CA VAL A 7 -0.90 -18.37 1.54
C VAL A 7 -0.45 -19.80 1.26
N SER A 8 -0.58 -20.66 2.26
CA SER A 8 -0.28 -22.09 2.17
C SER A 8 -1.17 -22.78 1.13
N SER A 9 -0.75 -23.95 0.64
CA SER A 9 -1.57 -24.76 -0.27
C SER A 9 -2.93 -25.10 0.32
N GLU A 10 -3.02 -25.36 1.63
CA GLU A 10 -4.30 -25.59 2.30
C GLU A 10 -5.21 -24.35 2.28
N GLU A 11 -4.66 -23.17 2.59
CA GLU A 11 -5.41 -21.91 2.52
C GLU A 11 -5.86 -21.59 1.09
N LEU A 12 -5.02 -21.88 0.08
CA LEU A 12 -5.42 -21.74 -1.33
C LEU A 12 -6.61 -22.65 -1.68
N GLU A 13 -6.63 -23.89 -1.20
CA GLU A 13 -7.76 -24.79 -1.41
C GLU A 13 -9.01 -24.33 -0.65
N LEU A 14 -8.87 -23.81 0.57
CA LEU A 14 -10.00 -23.22 1.31
C LEU A 14 -10.62 -22.03 0.56
N LEU A 15 -9.79 -21.16 -0.02
CA LEU A 15 -10.28 -20.03 -0.80
C LEU A 15 -11.08 -20.46 -2.02
N LYS A 16 -10.79 -21.61 -2.64
CA LYS A 16 -11.53 -22.14 -3.80
C LYS A 16 -12.91 -22.71 -3.44
N VAL A 17 -13.19 -22.95 -2.15
CA VAL A 17 -14.49 -23.47 -1.70
C VAL A 17 -15.55 -22.36 -1.64
N ALA A 18 -15.12 -21.13 -1.32
CA ALA A 18 -16.01 -19.99 -1.20
C ALA A 18 -16.33 -19.38 -2.57
N ASP A 19 -17.52 -18.81 -2.72
CA ASP A 19 -17.84 -17.98 -3.88
C ASP A 19 -17.22 -16.57 -3.74
N THR A 20 -17.07 -15.86 -4.86
CA THR A 20 -16.46 -14.51 -4.84
C THR A 20 -17.22 -13.53 -3.95
N PRO A 21 -18.57 -13.52 -3.89
CA PRO A 21 -19.30 -12.69 -2.94
C PRO A 21 -18.96 -12.98 -1.48
N THR A 22 -18.83 -14.25 -1.08
CA THR A 22 -18.41 -14.65 0.27
C THR A 22 -17.02 -14.11 0.58
N ILE A 23 -16.08 -14.23 -0.35
CA ILE A 23 -14.73 -13.67 -0.20
C ILE A 23 -14.77 -12.17 0.06
N CYS A 24 -15.53 -11.41 -0.75
CA CYS A 24 -15.71 -9.97 -0.57
C CYS A 24 -16.30 -9.65 0.81
N ASN A 25 -17.36 -10.36 1.20
CA ASN A 25 -18.04 -10.16 2.48
C ASN A 25 -17.14 -10.47 3.68
N VAL A 26 -16.27 -11.49 3.59
CA VAL A 26 -15.28 -11.81 4.62
C VAL A 26 -14.22 -10.72 4.70
N ILE A 27 -13.75 -10.18 3.58
CA ILE A 27 -12.81 -9.03 3.56
C ILE A 27 -13.42 -7.82 4.28
N GLU A 28 -14.72 -7.56 4.13
CA GLU A 28 -15.40 -6.46 4.84
C GLU A 28 -15.30 -6.57 6.37
N LEU A 29 -15.10 -7.77 6.93
CA LEU A 29 -14.93 -7.93 8.38
C LEU A 29 -13.64 -7.31 8.92
N PHE A 30 -12.64 -7.12 8.06
CA PHE A 30 -11.33 -6.58 8.43
C PHE A 30 -11.27 -5.06 8.34
N ASP A 31 -12.22 -4.42 7.65
CA ASP A 31 -12.27 -2.97 7.42
C ASP A 31 -10.98 -2.38 6.81
N VAL A 32 -10.25 -3.19 6.03
CA VAL A 32 -8.97 -2.81 5.36
C VAL A 32 -9.17 -2.24 3.95
N LEU A 33 -10.39 -2.31 3.41
CA LEU A 33 -10.73 -1.79 2.10
C LEU A 33 -12.13 -1.17 2.11
N PRO A 34 -12.34 -0.04 1.42
CA PRO A 34 -13.70 0.47 1.18
C PRO A 34 -14.55 -0.54 0.41
N ARG A 35 -15.82 -0.70 0.80
CA ARG A 35 -16.78 -1.67 0.24
C ARG A 35 -17.09 -1.51 -1.26
N ASN A 36 -16.69 -0.40 -1.85
CA ASN A 36 -16.87 -0.10 -3.27
C ASN A 36 -15.58 -0.27 -4.09
N THR A 37 -14.57 -0.96 -3.55
CA THR A 37 -13.27 -1.18 -4.19
C THR A 37 -12.82 -2.63 -4.08
N GLY A 38 -11.75 -3.00 -4.79
CA GLY A 38 -11.15 -4.34 -4.71
C GLY A 38 -11.71 -5.37 -5.68
N TYR A 39 -12.74 -5.05 -6.47
CA TYR A 39 -13.34 -5.96 -7.46
C TYR A 39 -13.49 -5.32 -8.83
N MET A 40 -13.50 -6.17 -9.86
CA MET A 40 -13.65 -5.75 -11.26
C MET A 40 -15.12 -5.42 -11.58
N ASP A 41 -15.33 -4.44 -12.45
CA ASP A 41 -16.66 -4.08 -12.94
C ASP A 41 -17.22 -5.10 -13.94
N ALA A 42 -18.52 -4.93 -14.26
CA ALA A 42 -19.32 -5.86 -15.04
C ALA A 42 -18.84 -6.07 -16.50
N ARG A 43 -17.84 -5.34 -16.98
CA ARG A 43 -17.22 -5.59 -18.29
C ARG A 43 -16.45 -6.90 -18.29
N ILE A 44 -15.85 -7.28 -17.16
CA ILE A 44 -15.07 -8.51 -17.06
C ILE A 44 -15.97 -9.65 -16.60
N GLN A 45 -16.34 -10.53 -17.53
CA GLN A 45 -17.27 -11.63 -17.27
C GLN A 45 -16.59 -12.99 -17.40
N ALA A 46 -16.99 -13.94 -16.57
CA ALA A 46 -16.60 -15.34 -16.71
C ALA A 46 -17.14 -15.92 -18.02
N CYS A 47 -16.26 -16.49 -18.85
CA CYS A 47 -16.67 -17.18 -20.07
C CYS A 47 -17.43 -18.48 -19.79
N PHE A 48 -17.17 -19.09 -18.63
CA PHE A 48 -17.67 -20.41 -18.22
C PHE A 48 -18.21 -20.34 -16.78
N PRO A 49 -19.43 -19.80 -16.57
CA PRO A 49 -20.02 -19.62 -15.24
C PRO A 49 -20.22 -20.93 -14.45
N GLU A 50 -20.19 -22.07 -15.12
CA GLU A 50 -20.31 -23.40 -14.54
C GLU A 50 -19.03 -23.90 -13.83
N MET A 51 -17.89 -23.24 -14.08
CA MET A 51 -16.60 -23.65 -13.50
C MET A 51 -16.49 -23.28 -12.02
N PRO A 52 -15.73 -24.06 -11.22
CA PRO A 52 -15.47 -23.71 -9.83
C PRO A 52 -14.65 -22.42 -9.72
N PRO A 53 -14.62 -21.78 -8.53
CA PRO A 53 -13.81 -20.60 -8.29
C PRO A 53 -12.33 -20.81 -8.62
N MET A 54 -11.73 -19.82 -9.27
CA MET A 54 -10.28 -19.74 -9.47
C MET A 54 -9.64 -18.86 -8.42
N VAL A 55 -8.48 -19.30 -7.93
CA VAL A 55 -7.64 -18.54 -7.00
C VAL A 55 -6.20 -18.57 -7.48
N GLY A 56 -5.56 -17.41 -7.56
CA GLY A 56 -4.17 -17.34 -7.97
C GLY A 56 -3.55 -15.95 -7.91
N TYR A 57 -2.23 -15.89 -7.76
CA TYR A 57 -1.44 -14.67 -7.74
C TYR A 57 -1.30 -14.07 -9.13
N ALA A 58 -1.51 -12.76 -9.25
CA ALA A 58 -1.50 -12.07 -10.52
C ALA A 58 -0.09 -12.07 -11.13
N THR A 59 0.03 -12.58 -12.36
CA THR A 59 1.15 -12.27 -13.26
C THR A 59 0.63 -11.34 -14.33
N THR A 60 1.08 -10.09 -14.30
CA THR A 60 0.50 -9.02 -15.12
C THR A 60 1.26 -8.81 -16.42
N ALA A 61 0.55 -8.44 -17.49
CA ALA A 61 1.15 -8.08 -18.77
C ALA A 61 0.30 -7.03 -19.52
N THR A 62 0.95 -6.19 -20.32
CA THR A 62 0.28 -5.30 -21.27
C THR A 62 0.43 -5.87 -22.68
N LEU A 63 -0.65 -5.77 -23.47
CA LEU A 63 -0.67 -6.22 -24.85
C LEU A 63 -1.13 -5.12 -25.81
N SER A 64 -0.50 -5.11 -26.98
CA SER A 64 -0.91 -4.36 -28.16
C SER A 64 -1.42 -5.35 -29.20
N THR A 65 -2.55 -5.02 -29.86
CA THR A 65 -3.19 -5.85 -30.89
C THR A 65 -3.29 -5.18 -32.26
N GLY A 66 -2.87 -3.91 -32.38
CA GLY A 66 -3.20 -3.05 -33.52
C GLY A 66 -2.12 -2.84 -34.58
N ASN A 67 -0.84 -2.99 -34.25
CA ASN A 67 0.25 -2.63 -35.17
C ASN A 67 0.96 -3.88 -35.72
N PRO A 68 1.17 -4.00 -37.05
CA PRO A 68 2.04 -5.02 -37.61
C PRO A 68 3.47 -4.82 -37.11
N HIS A 69 4.21 -5.92 -36.95
CA HIS A 69 5.62 -5.88 -36.55
C HIS A 69 6.42 -4.86 -37.39
N VAL A 70 7.22 -4.03 -36.73
CA VAL A 70 8.18 -3.15 -37.42
C VAL A 70 9.13 -4.06 -38.22
N ARG A 71 9.17 -3.86 -39.55
CA ARG A 71 10.08 -4.61 -40.45
C ARG A 71 11.52 -4.51 -39.92
N GLY A 72 12.16 -5.66 -39.69
CA GLY A 72 13.57 -5.74 -39.28
C GLY A 72 13.81 -6.31 -37.88
N ILE A 73 12.77 -6.51 -37.07
CA ILE A 73 12.86 -7.33 -35.85
C ILE A 73 12.58 -8.78 -36.27
N PRO A 74 13.52 -9.71 -36.10
CA PRO A 74 13.32 -11.09 -36.51
C PRO A 74 12.13 -11.70 -35.76
N THR A 75 11.61 -12.79 -36.30
CA THR A 75 10.51 -13.58 -35.76
C THR A 75 11.00 -14.59 -34.69
N PRO A 76 11.43 -14.17 -33.49
CA PRO A 76 11.37 -15.04 -32.30
C PRO A 76 10.73 -14.38 -31.06
N VAL A 77 10.14 -13.18 -31.19
CA VAL A 77 9.59 -12.39 -30.06
C VAL A 77 8.56 -13.16 -29.22
N TRP A 78 7.78 -14.09 -29.81
CA TRP A 78 6.83 -14.90 -29.02
C TRP A 78 7.53 -15.90 -28.12
N MET A 79 8.58 -16.60 -28.59
CA MET A 79 9.33 -17.57 -27.77
C MET A 79 10.23 -16.89 -26.75
N ASP A 80 10.84 -15.75 -27.10
CA ASP A 80 11.65 -14.99 -26.15
C ASP A 80 10.78 -14.38 -25.04
N ASN A 81 9.60 -13.84 -25.39
CA ASN A 81 8.62 -13.38 -24.40
C ASN A 81 8.03 -14.55 -23.60
N LEU A 82 7.79 -15.71 -24.22
CA LEU A 82 7.32 -16.91 -23.51
C LEU A 82 8.38 -17.43 -22.55
N HIS A 83 9.66 -17.40 -22.92
CA HIS A 83 10.77 -17.75 -22.03
C HIS A 83 10.88 -16.79 -20.86
N SER A 84 10.87 -15.48 -21.09
CA SER A 84 10.85 -14.49 -20.01
C SER A 84 9.62 -14.68 -19.13
N TRP A 85 8.45 -14.93 -19.72
CA TRP A 85 7.20 -15.12 -18.98
C TRP A 85 7.20 -16.42 -18.16
N ILE A 86 7.60 -17.56 -18.73
CA ILE A 86 7.73 -18.87 -18.06
C ILE A 86 8.77 -18.81 -16.92
N GLN A 87 9.86 -18.06 -17.09
CA GLN A 87 10.84 -17.85 -16.01
C GLN A 87 10.26 -17.10 -14.81
N PHE A 88 9.16 -16.35 -14.99
CA PHE A 88 8.46 -15.64 -13.92
C PHE A 88 7.18 -16.35 -13.43
N LEU A 89 6.69 -17.34 -14.16
CA LEU A 89 5.66 -18.25 -13.66
C LEU A 89 6.29 -19.10 -12.55
N ASN A 90 5.92 -18.82 -11.31
CA ASN A 90 6.26 -19.69 -10.20
C ASN A 90 5.20 -20.81 -10.13
N PRO A 91 5.53 -22.08 -10.44
CA PRO A 91 4.56 -23.18 -10.43
C PRO A 91 4.01 -23.48 -9.03
N ALA A 92 4.67 -22.99 -7.96
CA ALA A 92 4.18 -23.09 -6.58
C ALA A 92 3.14 -22.02 -6.22
N LEU A 93 2.96 -21.01 -7.08
CA LEU A 93 1.96 -19.96 -6.96
C LEU A 93 1.06 -20.04 -8.19
N LEU A 94 -0.08 -20.72 -8.05
CA LEU A 94 -1.20 -20.67 -9.00
C LEU A 94 -1.29 -19.25 -9.59
N SER A 95 -0.91 -19.07 -10.85
CA SER A 95 -0.73 -17.72 -11.42
C SER A 95 -1.93 -17.34 -12.27
N SER A 96 -2.50 -16.17 -12.05
CA SER A 96 -3.59 -15.64 -12.88
C SER A 96 -2.97 -14.66 -13.86
N LYS A 97 -2.99 -14.97 -15.17
CA LYS A 97 -2.52 -13.99 -16.15
C LYS A 97 -3.53 -12.85 -16.19
N ILE A 98 -3.10 -11.63 -15.88
CA ILE A 98 -3.92 -10.44 -16.08
C ILE A 98 -3.36 -9.63 -17.22
N SER A 99 -4.13 -9.50 -18.28
CA SER A 99 -3.69 -8.79 -19.48
C SER A 99 -4.58 -7.61 -19.83
N MET A 100 -3.97 -6.43 -19.94
CA MET A 100 -4.59 -5.24 -20.50
C MET A 100 -4.35 -5.14 -22.02
N SER A 101 -5.41 -5.01 -22.82
CA SER A 101 -5.31 -4.62 -24.24
C SER A 101 -5.57 -3.13 -24.40
N ARG A 102 -4.68 -2.38 -25.05
CA ARG A 102 -4.88 -0.94 -25.34
C ARG A 102 -5.79 -0.66 -26.55
N LEU A 103 -6.24 -1.69 -27.28
CA LEU A 103 -7.08 -1.57 -28.48
C LEU A 103 -8.21 -2.60 -28.47
N PRO A 104 -9.34 -2.32 -29.16
CA PRO A 104 -10.55 -3.12 -29.03
C PRO A 104 -10.36 -4.51 -29.62
N ARG A 105 -10.48 -5.50 -28.72
CA ARG A 105 -10.84 -6.90 -29.02
C ARG A 105 -9.71 -7.68 -29.73
N ARG A 106 -9.72 -9.01 -29.62
CA ARG A 106 -8.80 -10.02 -30.23
C ARG A 106 -7.59 -10.45 -29.38
N HIS A 107 -7.84 -11.12 -28.25
CA HIS A 107 -6.82 -11.38 -27.23
C HIS A 107 -6.32 -12.82 -27.11
N PHE A 108 -7.20 -13.81 -26.94
CA PHE A 108 -6.78 -15.19 -26.64
C PHE A 108 -7.61 -16.23 -27.40
N GLY A 109 -7.08 -17.44 -27.48
CA GLY A 109 -7.76 -18.65 -27.96
C GLY A 109 -7.13 -19.90 -27.35
N GLU A 110 -7.59 -21.09 -27.75
CA GLU A 110 -7.26 -22.39 -27.14
C GLU A 110 -5.75 -22.58 -26.91
N VAL A 111 -4.94 -22.42 -27.96
CA VAL A 111 -3.48 -22.66 -27.89
C VAL A 111 -2.82 -21.81 -26.79
N MET A 112 -3.26 -20.57 -26.61
CA MET A 112 -2.74 -19.68 -25.59
C MET A 112 -3.16 -20.13 -24.19
N CYS A 113 -4.44 -20.47 -24.01
CA CYS A 113 -4.96 -20.96 -22.73
C CYS A 113 -4.31 -22.29 -22.32
N MET A 114 -4.19 -23.24 -23.26
CA MET A 114 -3.49 -24.51 -23.05
C MET A 114 -2.03 -24.29 -22.65
N THR A 115 -1.35 -23.33 -23.30
CA THR A 115 0.02 -22.96 -22.92
C THR A 115 0.05 -22.47 -21.47
N TYR A 116 -0.83 -21.55 -21.09
CA TYR A 116 -0.87 -20.98 -19.73
C TYR A 116 -1.17 -22.04 -18.67
N GLN A 117 -2.14 -22.90 -18.94
CA GLN A 117 -2.47 -24.03 -18.08
C GLN A 117 -1.28 -24.98 -17.91
N THR A 118 -0.61 -25.35 -19.01
CA THR A 118 0.55 -26.25 -19.01
C THR A 118 1.70 -25.72 -18.14
N PHE A 119 1.85 -24.39 -18.08
CA PHE A 119 2.87 -23.74 -17.25
C PHE A 119 2.37 -23.27 -15.87
N GLY A 120 1.22 -23.78 -15.39
CA GLY A 120 0.78 -23.60 -14.00
C GLY A 120 -0.07 -22.36 -13.73
N CYS A 121 -0.62 -21.73 -14.77
CA CYS A 121 -1.61 -20.68 -14.57
C CYS A 121 -2.95 -21.27 -14.09
N ALA A 122 -3.59 -20.60 -13.13
CA ALA A 122 -4.92 -20.93 -12.62
C ALA A 122 -6.05 -20.43 -13.52
N GLY A 123 -5.79 -19.40 -14.33
CA GLY A 123 -6.76 -18.80 -15.22
C GLY A 123 -6.23 -17.58 -15.97
N LEU A 124 -7.08 -16.97 -16.79
CA LEU A 124 -6.79 -15.75 -17.55
C LEU A 124 -7.86 -14.70 -17.30
N ILE A 125 -7.43 -13.48 -16.98
CA ILE A 125 -8.29 -12.32 -16.84
C ILE A 125 -7.81 -11.24 -17.80
N THR A 126 -8.70 -10.68 -18.61
CA THR A 126 -8.30 -9.69 -19.62
C THR A 126 -9.37 -8.67 -19.94
N SER A 127 -8.95 -7.42 -20.19
CA SER A 127 -9.80 -6.41 -20.83
C SER A 127 -9.96 -6.61 -22.35
N GLY A 128 -9.38 -7.67 -22.91
CA GLY A 128 -9.56 -8.08 -24.30
C GLY A 128 -10.78 -8.97 -24.52
N THR A 129 -10.86 -9.59 -25.71
CA THR A 129 -11.90 -10.57 -26.06
C THR A 129 -11.32 -11.93 -26.42
N GLY A 130 -12.04 -13.00 -26.10
CA GLY A 130 -11.65 -14.39 -26.40
C GLY A 130 -12.22 -14.94 -27.72
N ARG A 131 -11.58 -15.97 -28.25
CA ARG A 131 -12.07 -16.85 -29.32
C ARG A 131 -11.85 -18.31 -28.93
N ASP A 132 -12.32 -19.25 -29.76
CA ASP A 132 -12.14 -20.69 -29.56
C ASP A 132 -12.69 -21.17 -28.19
N LEU A 133 -13.79 -20.56 -27.74
CA LEU A 133 -14.30 -20.76 -26.37
C LEU A 133 -14.77 -22.18 -26.10
N ASP A 134 -15.25 -22.90 -27.11
CA ASP A 134 -15.65 -24.29 -26.93
C ASP A 134 -14.44 -25.16 -26.61
N GLN A 135 -13.32 -24.93 -27.29
CA GLN A 135 -12.06 -25.63 -27.02
C GLN A 135 -11.44 -25.19 -25.69
N VAL A 136 -11.51 -23.90 -25.34
CA VAL A 136 -11.06 -23.42 -24.02
C VAL A 136 -11.92 -24.02 -22.89
N ARG A 137 -13.22 -24.26 -23.12
CA ARG A 137 -14.10 -24.96 -22.18
C ARG A 137 -13.65 -26.41 -21.97
N GLU A 138 -13.32 -27.13 -23.03
CA GLU A 138 -12.90 -28.54 -22.97
C GLU A 138 -11.64 -28.76 -22.12
N ILE A 139 -10.74 -27.78 -22.09
CA ILE A 139 -9.50 -27.85 -21.28
C ILE A 139 -9.71 -27.42 -19.83
N ASN A 140 -10.93 -27.05 -19.43
CA ASN A 140 -11.29 -26.60 -18.08
C ASN A 140 -10.40 -25.45 -17.57
N PHE A 141 -10.18 -24.43 -18.40
CA PHE A 141 -9.36 -23.28 -18.04
C PHE A 141 -10.22 -22.03 -17.79
N PRO A 142 -10.31 -21.54 -16.54
CA PRO A 142 -11.09 -20.34 -16.21
C PRO A 142 -10.61 -19.11 -16.97
N THR A 143 -11.53 -18.43 -17.65
CA THR A 143 -11.24 -17.20 -18.38
C THR A 143 -12.28 -16.11 -18.14
N PHE A 144 -11.80 -14.87 -17.99
CA PHE A 144 -12.59 -13.68 -17.69
C PHE A 144 -12.26 -12.58 -18.69
N THR A 145 -13.26 -12.05 -19.39
CA THR A 145 -13.03 -11.25 -20.61
C THR A 145 -14.11 -10.20 -20.85
N ASP A 146 -13.80 -9.16 -21.65
CA ASP A 146 -14.72 -8.12 -22.14
C ASP A 146 -15.48 -8.52 -23.44
N GLY A 147 -15.85 -9.80 -23.51
CA GLY A 147 -16.62 -10.41 -24.59
C GLY A 147 -15.83 -11.31 -25.54
N THR A 148 -16.47 -11.64 -26.68
CA THR A 148 -16.01 -12.68 -27.61
C THR A 148 -15.71 -12.12 -29.00
N ILE A 149 -14.90 -12.84 -29.78
CA ILE A 149 -14.56 -12.48 -31.17
C ILE A 149 -14.21 -13.72 -32.00
N CYS A 150 -14.30 -13.61 -33.33
CA CYS A 150 -14.01 -14.72 -34.25
C CYS A 150 -12.56 -14.78 -34.77
N SER A 151 -11.73 -13.75 -34.51
CA SER A 151 -10.40 -13.62 -35.12
C SER A 151 -9.40 -12.97 -34.16
N HIS A 152 -8.11 -13.14 -34.43
CA HIS A 152 -7.04 -12.54 -33.64
C HIS A 152 -6.47 -11.25 -34.26
N GLY A 153 -5.73 -10.48 -33.45
CA GLY A 153 -4.97 -9.28 -33.87
C GLY A 153 -3.47 -9.57 -33.91
N TYR A 154 -2.65 -8.53 -34.05
CA TYR A 154 -1.19 -8.66 -33.95
C TYR A 154 -0.79 -8.83 -32.48
N HIS A 155 -0.51 -10.06 -32.03
CA HIS A 155 -0.20 -10.31 -30.61
C HIS A 155 1.20 -9.84 -30.22
N GLN A 156 1.29 -8.72 -29.53
CA GLN A 156 2.54 -8.22 -28.98
C GLN A 156 2.40 -7.94 -27.49
N ILE A 157 3.17 -8.66 -26.67
CA ILE A 157 3.39 -8.30 -25.26
C ILE A 157 4.33 -7.10 -25.25
N THR A 158 3.89 -6.02 -24.60
CA THR A 158 4.66 -4.77 -24.51
C THR A 158 5.40 -4.68 -23.19
N ASP A 159 4.75 -5.04 -22.09
CA ASP A 159 5.34 -5.03 -20.74
C ASP A 159 4.88 -6.27 -19.97
N ILE A 160 5.72 -6.76 -19.06
CA ILE A 160 5.45 -7.89 -18.17
C ILE A 160 5.80 -7.45 -16.74
N ASN A 161 5.04 -7.92 -15.76
CA ASN A 161 5.28 -7.68 -14.33
C ASN A 161 5.24 -6.19 -13.95
N VAL A 162 4.34 -5.44 -14.60
CA VAL A 162 4.03 -4.04 -14.29
C VAL A 162 2.56 -3.92 -13.85
N PRO A 163 2.17 -2.89 -13.07
CA PRO A 163 0.76 -2.67 -12.75
C PRO A 163 -0.09 -2.55 -14.01
N VAL A 164 -1.25 -3.20 -14.02
CA VAL A 164 -2.21 -3.19 -15.15
C VAL A 164 -3.58 -2.74 -14.69
N HIS A 165 -4.31 -2.03 -15.56
CA HIS A 165 -5.67 -1.60 -15.27
C HIS A 165 -6.67 -2.48 -16.01
N VAL A 166 -7.45 -3.29 -15.28
CA VAL A 166 -8.41 -4.25 -15.84
C VAL A 166 -9.69 -4.21 -15.02
N GLY A 167 -10.84 -4.13 -15.69
CA GLY A 167 -12.14 -4.11 -15.02
C GLY A 167 -12.32 -2.95 -14.03
N GLY A 168 -11.71 -1.79 -14.28
CA GLY A 168 -11.86 -0.63 -13.40
C GLY A 168 -10.96 -0.60 -12.17
N ILE A 169 -10.12 -1.62 -11.94
CA ILE A 169 -9.13 -1.65 -10.87
C ILE A 169 -7.70 -1.77 -11.40
N THR A 170 -6.74 -1.31 -10.60
CA THR A 170 -5.32 -1.55 -10.84
C THR A 170 -4.91 -2.83 -10.15
N VAL A 171 -4.36 -3.78 -10.89
CA VAL A 171 -3.79 -5.02 -10.36
C VAL A 171 -2.28 -4.98 -10.47
N TYR A 172 -1.62 -5.24 -9.34
CA TYR A 172 -0.18 -5.33 -9.23
C TYR A 172 0.26 -6.78 -9.42
N PRO A 173 1.49 -7.01 -9.92
CA PRO A 173 2.04 -8.34 -9.92
C PRO A 173 2.16 -8.87 -8.48
N GLY A 174 1.68 -10.10 -8.27
CA GLY A 174 1.64 -10.72 -6.94
C GLY A 174 0.40 -10.40 -6.10
N ASP A 175 -0.59 -9.66 -6.62
CA ASP A 175 -1.88 -9.57 -5.94
C ASP A 175 -2.60 -10.93 -5.98
N LEU A 176 -3.15 -11.40 -4.86
CA LEU A 176 -3.96 -12.62 -4.85
C LEU A 176 -5.34 -12.33 -5.43
N ILE A 177 -5.75 -13.13 -6.41
CA ILE A 177 -7.01 -12.94 -7.15
C ILE A 177 -7.93 -14.11 -6.88
N HIS A 178 -9.20 -13.80 -6.67
CA HIS A 178 -10.29 -14.76 -6.65
C HIS A 178 -11.30 -14.42 -7.74
N GLY A 179 -11.83 -15.41 -8.44
CA GLY A 179 -12.88 -15.19 -9.43
C GLY A 179 -13.74 -16.40 -9.70
N ASP A 180 -15.03 -16.16 -9.97
CA ASP A 180 -16.05 -17.17 -10.25
C ASP A 180 -17.11 -16.61 -11.20
N CYS A 181 -18.29 -17.23 -11.28
CA CYS A 181 -19.38 -16.74 -12.13
C CYS A 181 -19.88 -15.31 -11.79
N ASN A 182 -19.59 -14.80 -10.59
CA ASN A 182 -20.03 -13.48 -10.14
C ASN A 182 -19.06 -12.36 -10.55
N GLY A 183 -17.81 -12.69 -10.87
CA GLY A 183 -16.80 -11.71 -11.26
C GLY A 183 -15.42 -12.02 -10.68
N VAL A 184 -14.60 -10.98 -10.52
CA VAL A 184 -13.21 -11.08 -10.06
C VAL A 184 -12.93 -10.07 -8.96
N THR A 185 -12.26 -10.49 -7.90
CA THR A 185 -11.85 -9.65 -6.76
C THR A 185 -10.38 -9.88 -6.39
N THR A 186 -9.76 -8.88 -5.79
CA THR A 186 -8.43 -8.96 -5.18
C THR A 186 -8.55 -9.24 -3.69
N ILE A 187 -7.75 -10.17 -3.18
CA ILE A 187 -7.60 -10.44 -1.74
C ILE A 187 -6.31 -9.77 -1.27
N PRO A 188 -6.32 -8.84 -0.30
CA PRO A 188 -5.09 -8.25 0.21
C PRO A 188 -4.21 -9.34 0.86
N ASN A 189 -2.97 -9.45 0.38
CA ASN A 189 -2.06 -10.54 0.76
C ASN A 189 -1.86 -10.67 2.28
N HIS A 190 -1.84 -9.56 3.02
CA HIS A 190 -1.63 -9.55 4.47
C HIS A 190 -2.78 -10.18 5.28
N ILE A 191 -4.02 -10.18 4.75
CA ILE A 191 -5.17 -10.85 5.39
C ILE A 191 -5.55 -12.18 4.73
N ALA A 192 -4.93 -12.55 3.60
CA ALA A 192 -5.38 -13.66 2.76
C ALA A 192 -5.53 -15.00 3.50
N GLY A 193 -4.59 -15.34 4.39
CA GLY A 193 -4.68 -16.56 5.19
C GLY A 193 -5.82 -16.53 6.22
N SER A 194 -6.12 -15.36 6.77
CA SER A 194 -7.24 -15.18 7.69
C SER A 194 -8.58 -15.20 6.96
N VAL A 195 -8.66 -14.60 5.77
CA VAL A 195 -9.82 -14.73 4.88
C VAL A 195 -10.09 -16.20 4.58
N ALA A 196 -9.07 -16.97 4.19
CA ALA A 196 -9.19 -18.40 3.90
C ALA A 196 -9.79 -19.21 5.07
N ARG A 197 -9.33 -18.96 6.30
CA ARG A 197 -9.83 -19.66 7.49
C ARG A 197 -11.25 -19.26 7.89
N LEU A 198 -11.62 -18.00 7.69
CA LEU A 198 -12.90 -17.46 8.15
C LEU A 198 -14.06 -17.74 7.20
N CYS A 199 -13.81 -18.08 5.93
CA CYS A 199 -14.86 -18.33 4.96
C CYS A 199 -15.87 -19.39 5.43
N ALA A 200 -15.41 -20.48 6.05
CA ALA A 200 -16.30 -21.54 6.53
C ALA A 200 -17.23 -21.05 7.66
N GLU A 201 -16.67 -20.35 8.65
CA GLU A 201 -17.45 -19.80 9.77
C GLU A 201 -18.39 -18.68 9.31
N TYR A 202 -17.99 -17.90 8.30
CA TYR A 202 -18.85 -16.88 7.69
C TYR A 202 -20.07 -17.50 7.02
N MET A 203 -19.86 -18.54 6.19
CA MET A 203 -20.96 -19.25 5.52
C MET A 203 -21.89 -19.94 6.51
N GLU A 204 -21.36 -20.49 7.61
CA GLU A 204 -22.18 -21.04 8.70
C GLU A 204 -23.06 -19.96 9.34
N ALA A 205 -22.50 -18.76 9.58
CA ALA A 205 -23.23 -17.64 10.14
C ALA A 205 -24.34 -17.13 9.18
N GLU A 206 -24.10 -17.09 7.87
CA GLU A 206 -25.15 -16.78 6.90
C GLU A 206 -26.24 -17.86 6.84
N GLY A 207 -25.86 -19.11 7.12
CA GLY A 207 -26.74 -20.27 7.23
C GLY A 207 -27.94 -20.05 8.14
N TYR A 208 -27.79 -19.32 9.27
CA TYR A 208 -28.91 -19.03 10.17
C TYR A 208 -30.08 -18.33 9.47
N VAL A 209 -29.78 -17.34 8.62
CA VAL A 209 -30.82 -16.59 7.88
C VAL A 209 -31.34 -17.42 6.71
N LEU A 210 -30.46 -18.09 5.98
CA LEU A 210 -30.84 -18.91 4.82
C LEU A 210 -31.71 -20.09 5.21
N ASP A 211 -31.38 -20.79 6.29
CA ASP A 211 -32.12 -21.97 6.73
C ASP A 211 -33.51 -21.60 7.26
N PHE A 212 -33.63 -20.45 7.93
CA PHE A 212 -34.94 -19.89 8.26
C PHE A 212 -35.75 -19.60 6.98
N LEU A 213 -35.16 -18.91 6.00
CA LEU A 213 -35.84 -18.54 4.76
C LEU A 213 -36.25 -19.77 3.93
N LYS A 214 -35.43 -20.83 3.91
CA LYS A 214 -35.74 -22.11 3.23
C LYS A 214 -36.97 -22.81 3.79
N THR A 215 -37.38 -22.53 5.03
CA THR A 215 -38.63 -23.08 5.58
C THR A 215 -39.89 -22.57 4.85
N GLY A 216 -39.79 -21.48 4.09
CA GLY A 216 -40.90 -20.84 3.40
C GLY A 216 -41.90 -20.14 4.32
N LYS A 217 -41.62 -20.07 5.62
CA LYS A 217 -42.50 -19.41 6.60
C LYS A 217 -42.42 -17.90 6.44
N ARG A 218 -43.59 -17.26 6.36
CA ARG A 218 -43.74 -15.80 6.36
C ARG A 218 -43.88 -15.30 7.79
N ASP A 219 -42.81 -15.41 8.56
CA ASP A 219 -42.74 -15.05 9.97
C ASP A 219 -41.65 -13.98 10.17
N LEU A 220 -42.07 -12.77 10.51
CA LEU A 220 -41.16 -11.63 10.67
C LEU A 220 -40.35 -11.75 11.97
N GLU A 221 -40.95 -12.25 13.04
CA GLU A 221 -40.26 -12.43 14.32
C GLU A 221 -39.19 -13.51 14.19
N GLY A 222 -39.51 -14.62 13.53
CA GLY A 222 -38.56 -15.67 13.19
C GLY A 222 -37.40 -15.16 12.32
N LEU A 223 -37.67 -14.31 11.32
CA LEU A 223 -36.62 -13.70 10.50
C LEU A 223 -35.72 -12.76 11.29
N GLN A 224 -36.30 -11.97 12.20
CA GLN A 224 -35.56 -11.06 13.08
C GLN A 224 -34.65 -11.85 14.03
N ALA A 225 -35.16 -12.94 14.63
CA ALA A 225 -34.38 -13.83 15.48
C ALA A 225 -33.21 -14.47 14.72
N ALA A 226 -33.46 -14.98 13.51
CA ALA A 226 -32.40 -15.56 12.66
C ALA A 226 -31.33 -14.52 12.28
N ARG A 227 -31.74 -13.29 11.95
CA ARG A 227 -30.80 -12.18 11.67
C ARG A 227 -30.00 -11.76 12.90
N ALA A 228 -30.62 -11.75 14.08
CA ALA A 228 -29.94 -11.45 15.33
C ALA A 228 -28.87 -12.51 15.65
N ALA A 229 -29.18 -13.80 15.48
CA ALA A 229 -28.22 -14.89 15.66
C ALA A 229 -27.04 -14.80 14.68
N CYS A 230 -27.31 -14.50 13.41
CA CYS A 230 -26.29 -14.25 12.39
C CYS A 230 -25.39 -13.07 12.78
N ALA A 231 -25.97 -11.94 13.20
CA ALA A 231 -25.22 -10.77 13.63
C ALA A 231 -24.36 -11.02 14.88
N GLU A 232 -24.86 -11.81 15.83
CA GLU A 232 -24.10 -12.22 17.01
C GLU A 232 -22.87 -13.05 16.63
N LYS A 233 -23.03 -13.98 15.68
CA LYS A 233 -21.92 -14.79 15.18
C LYS A 233 -20.88 -13.95 14.45
N PHE A 234 -21.29 -13.01 13.60
CA PHE A 234 -20.36 -12.06 12.97
C PHE A 234 -19.60 -11.21 14.00
N ALA A 235 -20.27 -10.74 15.05
CA ALA A 235 -19.62 -10.01 16.12
C ALA A 235 -18.60 -10.88 16.90
N GLU A 236 -18.86 -12.18 17.04
CA GLU A 236 -17.90 -13.14 17.60
C GLU A 236 -16.65 -13.30 16.70
N LEU A 237 -16.86 -13.49 15.40
CA LEU A 237 -15.78 -13.59 14.41
C LEU A 237 -14.90 -12.32 14.41
N GLN A 238 -15.52 -11.14 14.46
CA GLN A 238 -14.79 -9.88 14.58
C GLN A 238 -14.00 -9.76 15.90
N LYS A 239 -14.52 -10.29 17.01
CA LYS A 239 -13.75 -10.35 18.27
C LYS A 239 -12.57 -11.31 18.19
N HIS A 240 -12.71 -12.44 17.47
CA HIS A 240 -11.62 -13.37 17.22
C HIS A 240 -10.54 -12.76 16.32
N LEU A 241 -10.92 -11.94 15.33
CA LEU A 241 -9.98 -11.13 14.56
C LEU A 241 -9.18 -10.16 15.45
N VAL A 242 -9.83 -9.52 16.42
CA VAL A 242 -9.17 -8.62 17.39
C VAL A 242 -8.26 -9.37 18.37
N ARG A 243 -8.58 -10.63 18.71
CA ARG A 243 -7.74 -11.50 19.56
C ARG A 243 -6.62 -12.23 18.81
N GLY A 244 -6.78 -12.46 17.51
CA GLY A 244 -5.76 -13.05 16.63
C GLY A 244 -4.59 -12.12 16.31
N LEU A 245 -4.73 -10.82 16.63
CA LEU A 245 -3.66 -9.81 16.63
C LEU A 245 -2.81 -9.83 17.91
N GLU A 246 -2.93 -10.88 18.74
CA GLU A 246 -1.99 -11.15 19.84
C GLU A 246 -0.66 -11.65 19.27
N HIS A 247 0.22 -10.72 18.90
CA HIS A 247 1.54 -11.08 18.37
C HIS A 247 2.50 -11.48 19.51
N GLU A 248 3.09 -12.67 19.38
CA GLU A 248 4.28 -13.05 20.15
C GLU A 248 5.52 -12.51 19.41
N ILE A 249 6.06 -11.38 19.87
CA ILE A 249 7.32 -10.83 19.35
C ILE A 249 8.47 -11.61 19.98
N ARG A 250 9.33 -12.21 19.15
CA ARG A 250 10.62 -12.74 19.60
C ARG A 250 11.70 -11.68 19.40
N LEU A 251 12.57 -11.47 20.38
CA LEU A 251 13.70 -10.56 20.24
C LEU A 251 14.96 -11.33 19.87
N ILE A 252 15.90 -10.67 19.19
CA ILE A 252 17.25 -11.17 19.00
C ILE A 252 17.89 -11.33 20.40
N GLY A 253 18.08 -12.57 20.84
CA GLY A 253 18.44 -12.92 22.23
C GLY A 253 17.55 -13.99 22.86
N GLY A 254 16.47 -14.40 22.20
CA GLY A 254 15.67 -15.58 22.57
C GLY A 254 14.56 -15.34 23.59
N GLN A 255 14.27 -14.08 23.93
CA GLN A 255 13.09 -13.73 24.74
C GLN A 255 11.87 -13.49 23.86
N SER A 256 10.72 -14.00 24.29
CA SER A 256 9.41 -13.78 23.65
C SER A 256 8.54 -12.86 24.51
N TYR A 257 7.81 -11.95 23.87
CA TYR A 257 6.82 -11.07 24.50
C TYR A 257 5.47 -11.19 23.82
N ARG A 258 4.38 -11.22 24.59
CA ARG A 258 3.01 -11.29 24.08
C ARG A 258 2.39 -9.90 24.11
N LEU A 259 2.14 -9.31 22.94
CA LEU A 259 1.44 -8.03 22.82
C LEU A 259 -0.07 -8.25 22.86
N THR A 260 -0.76 -7.56 23.77
CA THR A 260 -2.22 -7.44 23.77
C THR A 260 -2.60 -5.96 23.65
N ARG A 261 -3.68 -5.67 22.93
CA ARG A 261 -4.14 -4.31 22.57
C ARG A 261 -4.36 -3.35 23.78
N THR A 262 -4.36 -3.85 25.01
CA THR A 262 -4.83 -3.10 26.18
C THR A 262 -3.80 -2.46 27.10
N THR A 263 -2.49 -2.71 26.99
CA THR A 263 -1.51 -1.99 27.84
C THR A 263 -0.10 -2.12 27.29
N LEU A 264 0.31 -1.18 26.44
CA LEU A 264 1.73 -0.88 26.26
C LEU A 264 2.10 0.16 27.31
N ASN A 265 3.00 -0.18 28.22
CA ASN A 265 3.58 0.80 29.13
C ASN A 265 4.96 1.25 28.61
N GLN A 266 5.51 2.29 29.23
CA GLN A 266 6.72 2.99 28.80
C GLN A 266 7.96 2.08 28.63
N THR A 267 7.99 0.92 29.30
CA THR A 267 9.08 -0.07 29.24
C THR A 267 9.00 -1.00 28.02
N ASP A 268 7.81 -1.18 27.43
CA ASP A 268 7.60 -2.11 26.30
C ASP A 268 8.04 -1.51 24.95
N VAL A 269 8.17 -0.18 24.91
CA VAL A 269 8.57 0.60 23.73
C VAL A 269 10.09 0.52 23.48
N ASP A 270 10.90 0.31 24.52
CA ASP A 270 12.35 0.12 24.42
C ASP A 270 12.74 -1.15 23.63
N LEU A 271 11.77 -2.03 23.37
CA LEU A 271 11.96 -3.34 22.74
C LEU A 271 11.47 -3.42 21.29
N VAL A 272 10.84 -2.37 20.75
CA VAL A 272 10.37 -2.34 19.35
C VAL A 272 11.55 -2.02 18.43
N TYR A 273 12.34 -3.05 18.11
CA TYR A 273 13.37 -2.99 17.07
C TYR A 273 12.74 -3.34 15.73
N VAL A 274 12.49 -2.33 14.88
CA VAL A 274 12.41 -2.57 13.45
C VAL A 274 13.81 -2.30 12.92
N LEU A 275 14.45 -3.31 12.31
CA LEU A 275 15.79 -3.13 11.75
C LEU A 275 15.67 -2.29 10.47
N PRO A 276 16.46 -1.21 10.29
CA PRO A 276 16.68 -0.66 8.96
C PRO A 276 17.42 -1.75 8.18
N CYS A 277 16.73 -2.40 7.25
CA CYS A 277 17.27 -3.56 6.57
C CYS A 277 17.38 -3.24 5.10
N ASP A 278 18.56 -2.81 4.68
CA ASP A 278 18.87 -2.48 3.28
C ASP A 278 19.03 -3.75 2.41
N GLU A 279 19.00 -4.93 3.03
CA GLU A 279 19.18 -6.23 2.37
C GLU A 279 17.89 -7.04 2.38
N GLN A 280 17.30 -7.22 1.19
CA GLN A 280 16.06 -7.97 0.97
C GLN A 280 16.06 -9.39 1.55
N ASP A 281 17.22 -10.02 1.70
CA ASP A 281 17.32 -11.40 2.20
C ASP A 281 17.27 -11.48 3.73
N THR A 282 17.77 -10.46 4.43
CA THR A 282 17.64 -10.36 5.89
C THR A 282 16.21 -10.05 6.30
N LEU A 283 15.48 -9.22 5.54
CA LEU A 283 14.04 -8.99 5.77
C LEU A 283 13.22 -10.29 5.67
N LYS A 284 13.46 -11.10 4.65
CA LYS A 284 12.79 -12.42 4.47
C LYS A 284 13.09 -13.38 5.62
N GLN A 285 14.32 -13.37 6.11
CA GLN A 285 14.71 -14.22 7.24
C GLN A 285 13.98 -13.80 8.52
N LEU A 286 13.91 -12.50 8.79
CA LEU A 286 13.22 -11.97 9.97
C LEU A 286 11.69 -12.18 9.88
N GLU A 287 11.10 -12.07 8.68
CA GLU A 287 9.68 -12.37 8.42
C GLU A 287 9.36 -13.86 8.62
N ALA A 288 10.23 -14.76 8.15
CA ALA A 288 10.13 -16.21 8.39
C ALA A 288 10.22 -16.58 9.87
N GLU A 289 10.93 -15.78 10.67
CA GLU A 289 11.04 -15.93 12.13
C GLU A 289 9.84 -15.34 12.89
N ARG A 290 8.82 -14.82 12.19
CA ARG A 290 7.61 -14.17 12.74
C ARG A 290 7.92 -12.90 13.55
N LEU A 291 8.96 -12.18 13.15
CA LEU A 291 9.24 -10.85 13.66
C LEU A 291 8.31 -9.87 12.91
N VAL A 292 7.53 -9.06 13.63
CA VAL A 292 6.54 -8.17 13.01
C VAL A 292 7.27 -7.13 12.14
N ILE A 293 7.07 -7.20 10.83
CA ILE A 293 7.68 -6.31 9.85
C ILE A 293 6.59 -5.82 8.89
N ASN A 294 6.62 -4.53 8.53
CA ASN A 294 5.74 -3.99 7.49
C ASN A 294 5.95 -4.70 6.16
N SER A 295 4.90 -4.85 5.36
CA SER A 295 5.04 -5.38 4.00
C SER A 295 6.09 -4.60 3.19
N ILE A 296 6.80 -5.27 2.28
CA ILE A 296 7.81 -4.62 1.41
C ILE A 296 7.21 -3.41 0.69
N ARG A 297 5.96 -3.54 0.22
CA ARG A 297 5.22 -2.46 -0.43
C ARG A 297 5.03 -1.25 0.49
N ALA A 298 4.65 -1.48 1.73
CA ALA A 298 4.48 -0.39 2.70
C ALA A 298 5.81 0.30 3.02
N GLN A 299 6.92 -0.45 3.07
CA GLN A 299 8.25 0.10 3.22
C GLN A 299 8.68 0.94 2.00
N GLU A 300 8.47 0.43 0.79
CA GLU A 300 8.77 1.14 -0.46
C GLU A 300 7.95 2.44 -0.56
N ILE A 301 6.67 2.41 -0.20
CA ILE A 301 5.82 3.60 -0.18
C ILE A 301 6.30 4.59 0.88
N ALA A 302 6.59 4.16 2.11
CA ALA A 302 7.01 5.05 3.19
C ALA A 302 8.38 5.71 2.94
N ILE A 303 9.30 4.99 2.28
CA ILE A 303 10.60 5.53 1.85
C ILE A 303 10.42 6.58 0.74
N ASP A 304 9.44 6.39 -0.15
CA ASP A 304 9.12 7.35 -1.19
C ASP A 304 8.27 8.53 -0.64
N LYS A 305 8.96 9.62 -0.31
CA LYS A 305 8.34 10.84 0.22
C LYS A 305 7.41 11.55 -0.76
N ILE A 306 7.57 11.32 -2.07
CA ILE A 306 6.65 11.80 -3.09
C ILE A 306 5.38 10.94 -3.09
N ALA A 307 5.53 9.61 -3.01
CA ALA A 307 4.40 8.69 -2.95
C ALA A 307 3.51 8.93 -1.73
N THR A 308 4.09 9.03 -0.53
CA THR A 308 3.34 9.36 0.70
C THR A 308 2.62 10.70 0.61
N SER A 309 3.26 11.74 0.06
CA SER A 309 2.64 13.06 -0.09
C SER A 309 1.50 13.06 -1.09
N ARG A 310 1.66 12.32 -2.19
CA ARG A 310 0.60 12.13 -3.17
C ARG A 310 -0.59 11.41 -2.54
N LEU A 311 -0.36 10.34 -1.76
CA LEU A 311 -1.43 9.64 -1.04
C LEU A 311 -2.19 10.58 -0.10
N MET A 312 -1.49 11.46 0.63
CA MET A 312 -2.14 12.44 1.50
C MET A 312 -3.03 13.40 0.72
N VAL A 313 -2.53 13.97 -0.38
CA VAL A 313 -3.28 14.93 -1.20
C VAL A 313 -4.47 14.26 -1.91
N GLU A 314 -4.28 13.11 -2.53
CA GLU A 314 -5.34 12.39 -3.26
C GLU A 314 -6.48 11.93 -2.35
N ASN A 315 -6.19 11.68 -1.06
CA ASN A 315 -7.18 11.21 -0.08
C ASN A 315 -7.70 12.31 0.85
N ASN A 316 -7.49 13.59 0.50
CA ASN A 316 -7.92 14.75 1.28
C ASN A 316 -7.47 14.71 2.74
N LEU A 317 -6.26 14.18 2.99
CA LEU A 317 -5.65 14.24 4.31
C LEU A 317 -5.03 15.62 4.54
N PRO A 318 -5.16 16.18 5.76
CA PRO A 318 -4.68 17.53 6.03
C PRO A 318 -3.15 17.54 6.01
N THR A 319 -2.57 18.10 4.96
CA THR A 319 -1.12 18.26 4.80
C THR A 319 -0.83 19.68 4.31
N PRO A 320 0.33 20.29 4.64
CA PRO A 320 0.66 21.59 4.08
C PRO A 320 0.67 21.53 2.54
N GLU A 321 0.24 22.62 1.90
CA GLU A 321 0.19 22.70 0.44
C GLU A 321 1.52 22.24 -0.18
N THR A 322 1.47 21.20 -0.99
CA THR A 322 2.66 20.50 -1.49
C THR A 322 2.64 20.47 -3.01
N ILE A 323 3.75 20.85 -3.62
CA ILE A 323 3.94 20.88 -5.07
C ILE A 323 5.06 19.92 -5.42
N ILE A 324 4.81 19.11 -6.45
CA ILE A 324 5.80 18.22 -7.07
C ILE A 324 5.80 18.57 -8.57
N SER A 325 6.87 19.20 -9.05
CA SER A 325 6.92 19.75 -10.40
C SER A 325 8.19 19.38 -11.15
N GLN A 326 8.07 19.21 -12.47
CA GLN A 326 9.22 19.07 -13.37
C GLN A 326 9.76 20.43 -13.84
N THR A 327 8.99 21.50 -13.66
CA THR A 327 9.38 22.88 -14.00
C THR A 327 9.47 23.74 -12.75
N PRO A 328 10.35 24.77 -12.74
CA PRO A 328 10.50 25.63 -11.58
C PRO A 328 9.33 26.60 -11.38
N ASP A 329 8.45 26.78 -12.37
CA ASP A 329 7.39 27.79 -12.37
C ASP A 329 6.47 27.66 -11.14
N ALA A 330 6.08 26.43 -10.80
CA ALA A 330 5.22 26.18 -9.64
C ALA A 330 5.93 26.45 -8.29
N VAL A 331 7.26 26.28 -8.24
CA VAL A 331 8.07 26.64 -7.06
C VAL A 331 8.14 28.15 -6.90
N VAL A 332 8.39 28.85 -8.02
CA VAL A 332 8.44 30.31 -8.13
C VAL A 332 7.10 30.91 -7.70
N GLU A 333 5.98 30.35 -8.17
CA GLU A 333 4.62 30.78 -7.81
C GLU A 333 4.30 30.57 -6.32
N MET A 334 4.67 29.43 -5.73
CA MET A 334 4.50 29.20 -4.29
C MET A 334 5.31 30.22 -3.48
N LEU A 335 6.54 30.51 -3.90
CA LEU A 335 7.38 31.50 -3.24
C LEU A 335 6.87 32.93 -3.44
N ASP A 336 6.22 33.26 -4.57
CA ASP A 336 5.55 34.55 -4.74
C ASP A 336 4.34 34.70 -3.80
N ARG A 337 3.60 33.61 -3.58
CA ARG A 337 2.43 33.61 -2.68
C ARG A 337 2.81 33.70 -1.21
N TYR A 338 3.84 32.97 -0.78
CA TYR A 338 4.15 32.82 0.64
C TYR A 338 5.47 33.45 1.09
N GLY A 339 6.33 33.87 0.17
CA GLY A 339 7.69 34.39 0.45
C GLY A 339 8.70 33.36 0.92
N ILE A 340 8.22 32.22 1.46
CA ILE A 340 9.01 31.16 2.07
C ILE A 340 8.39 29.79 1.78
N ALA A 341 9.24 28.78 1.53
CA ALA A 341 8.81 27.40 1.32
C ALA A 341 9.86 26.40 1.83
N LEU A 342 9.42 25.18 2.10
CA LEU A 342 10.27 24.06 2.48
C LEU A 342 10.55 23.19 1.24
N LEU A 343 11.79 23.17 0.77
CA LEU A 343 12.25 22.19 -0.21
C LEU A 343 12.52 20.86 0.50
N LYS A 344 11.78 19.83 0.12
CA LYS A 344 11.96 18.48 0.64
C LYS A 344 12.98 17.70 -0.19
N SER A 345 13.72 16.81 0.48
CA SER A 345 14.67 15.92 -0.18
C SER A 345 13.89 14.77 -0.82
N THR A 346 14.26 14.38 -2.03
CA THR A 346 13.59 13.29 -2.77
C THR A 346 14.12 11.90 -2.40
N ASN A 347 15.29 11.79 -1.75
CA ASN A 347 16.03 10.52 -1.65
C ASN A 347 16.50 10.14 -0.22
N LEU A 348 15.91 10.66 0.86
CA LEU A 348 16.36 10.32 2.23
C LEU A 348 15.19 10.28 3.22
N CYS A 349 15.16 9.24 4.05
CA CYS A 349 14.42 9.23 5.30
C CYS A 349 15.10 10.15 6.34
N GLY A 350 14.29 10.87 7.14
CA GLY A 350 14.78 11.50 8.37
C GLY A 350 15.18 12.97 8.38
N GLY A 351 14.59 13.82 7.53
CA GLY A 351 14.71 15.28 7.64
C GLY A 351 16.12 15.87 7.43
N VAL A 352 17.15 15.03 7.24
CA VAL A 352 18.54 15.43 6.97
C VAL A 352 18.68 15.81 5.49
N GLY A 353 18.00 16.87 5.07
CA GLY A 353 18.01 17.30 3.67
C GLY A 353 17.02 18.40 3.31
N HIS A 354 16.10 18.73 4.21
CA HIS A 354 15.16 19.82 3.99
C HIS A 354 15.87 21.18 3.99
N ARG A 355 15.40 22.07 3.12
CA ARG A 355 15.96 23.42 2.98
C ARG A 355 14.84 24.44 2.98
N ILE A 356 15.08 25.57 3.61
CA ILE A 356 14.20 26.72 3.50
C ILE A 356 14.58 27.49 2.24
N LEU A 357 13.62 27.68 1.35
CA LEU A 357 13.71 28.58 0.22
C LEU A 357 13.04 29.89 0.60
N ARG A 358 13.71 31.01 0.34
CA ARG A 358 13.13 32.36 0.44
C ARG A 358 13.26 33.05 -0.91
N ARG A 359 12.32 33.93 -1.21
CA ARG A 359 12.40 34.79 -2.40
C ARG A 359 12.32 36.25 -2.01
N GLU A 360 13.37 37.00 -2.33
CA GLU A 360 13.45 38.45 -2.10
C GLU A 360 14.02 39.12 -3.36
N GLY A 361 13.38 40.18 -3.84
CA GLY A 361 13.86 40.93 -5.02
C GLY A 361 14.04 40.08 -6.28
N GLY A 362 13.20 39.05 -6.47
CA GLY A 362 13.29 38.12 -7.61
C GLY A 362 14.36 37.04 -7.50
N THR A 363 15.21 37.07 -6.47
CA THR A 363 16.25 36.07 -6.21
C THR A 363 15.74 35.04 -5.22
N ILE A 364 15.92 33.75 -5.53
CA ILE A 364 15.64 32.67 -4.59
C ILE A 364 16.92 32.33 -3.83
N THR A 365 16.84 32.20 -2.52
CA THR A 365 17.98 31.87 -1.67
C THR A 365 17.64 30.75 -0.70
N THR A 366 18.69 30.08 -0.21
CA THR A 366 18.60 29.13 0.89
C THR A 366 19.79 29.31 1.83
N ARG A 367 19.58 29.13 3.13
CA ARG A 367 20.65 29.24 4.12
C ARG A 367 21.00 27.86 4.67
N ARG A 368 22.30 27.61 4.84
CA ARG A 368 22.82 26.45 5.57
C ARG A 368 23.92 26.91 6.51
N ARG A 369 23.74 26.69 7.81
CA ARG A 369 24.60 27.27 8.87
C ARG A 369 24.64 28.80 8.71
N ASP A 370 25.83 29.39 8.61
CA ASP A 370 26.02 30.84 8.48
C ASP A 370 26.26 31.32 7.05
N GLN A 371 26.01 30.45 6.06
CA GLN A 371 26.17 30.77 4.64
C GLN A 371 24.82 30.79 3.92
N THR A 372 24.64 31.82 3.09
CA THR A 372 23.51 31.98 2.19
C THR A 372 23.93 31.60 0.78
N TYR A 373 23.12 30.79 0.12
CA TYR A 373 23.32 30.38 -1.25
C TYR A 373 22.18 30.92 -2.11
N GLN A 374 22.50 31.42 -3.30
CA GLN A 374 21.50 31.64 -4.32
C GLN A 374 21.02 30.29 -4.86
N VAL A 375 19.75 30.21 -5.24
CA VAL A 375 19.15 29.00 -5.80
C VAL A 375 18.84 29.24 -7.25
N ALA A 376 19.36 28.36 -8.11
CA ALA A 376 19.05 28.32 -9.53
C ALA A 376 18.47 26.95 -9.89
N PHE A 377 17.80 26.87 -11.03
CA PHE A 377 17.18 25.64 -11.51
C PHE A 377 17.93 25.14 -12.76
N GLY A 378 18.19 23.84 -12.84
CA GLY A 378 18.94 23.26 -13.96
C GLY A 378 18.74 21.75 -14.08
N ALA A 379 19.49 21.10 -14.96
CA ALA A 379 19.30 19.67 -15.25
C ALA A 379 19.90 18.72 -14.20
N ARG A 380 20.84 19.20 -13.36
CA ARG A 380 21.53 18.37 -12.35
C ARG A 380 21.76 19.18 -11.07
N ASN A 381 21.63 18.50 -9.93
CA ASN A 381 21.99 19.05 -8.64
C ASN A 381 23.50 19.34 -8.59
N ARG A 382 23.90 20.59 -8.38
CA ARG A 382 25.32 20.98 -8.23
C ARG A 382 25.47 22.27 -7.45
N LEU A 383 26.58 22.40 -6.74
CA LEU A 383 27.00 23.65 -6.12
C LEU A 383 28.06 24.30 -7.02
N LEU A 384 27.78 25.50 -7.50
CA LEU A 384 28.70 26.31 -8.30
C LEU A 384 28.93 27.63 -7.55
N ASP A 385 30.12 27.81 -6.99
CA ASP A 385 30.47 28.92 -6.09
C ASP A 385 29.46 29.06 -4.94
N GLN A 386 28.64 30.13 -4.95
CA GLN A 386 27.58 30.40 -3.97
C GLN A 386 26.17 30.11 -4.53
N THR A 387 26.06 29.43 -5.67
CA THR A 387 24.79 29.08 -6.32
C THR A 387 24.53 27.57 -6.22
N LEU A 388 23.44 27.22 -5.55
CA LEU A 388 22.90 25.88 -5.51
C LEU A 388 21.96 25.68 -6.71
N VAL A 389 22.39 24.90 -7.69
CA VAL A 389 21.56 24.51 -8.83
C VAL A 389 20.76 23.27 -8.46
N LEU A 390 19.44 23.34 -8.54
CA LEU A 390 18.51 22.26 -8.23
C LEU A 390 17.93 21.65 -9.51
N ALA A 391 17.89 20.32 -9.56
CA ALA A 391 17.27 19.54 -10.61
C ALA A 391 15.85 19.08 -10.25
N PRO A 392 14.97 18.89 -11.25
CA PRO A 392 13.67 18.30 -11.02
C PRO A 392 13.79 16.80 -10.65
N PRO A 393 12.77 16.21 -9.98
CA PRO A 393 11.53 16.85 -9.58
C PRO A 393 11.73 17.83 -8.39
N TYR A 394 11.09 18.99 -8.48
CA TYR A 394 11.05 19.96 -7.40
C TYR A 394 9.93 19.58 -6.44
N TYR A 395 10.31 19.07 -5.28
CA TYR A 395 9.40 18.71 -4.21
C TYR A 395 9.41 19.79 -3.14
N VAL A 396 8.40 20.67 -3.18
CA VAL A 396 8.34 21.86 -2.33
C VAL A 396 7.02 21.88 -1.59
N GLN A 397 7.09 22.14 -0.29
CA GLN A 397 5.94 22.20 0.61
C GLN A 397 5.85 23.61 1.20
N ARG A 398 4.63 24.12 1.37
CA ARG A 398 4.37 25.37 2.07
C ARG A 398 4.98 25.31 3.45
N PHE A 399 5.78 26.32 3.78
CA PHE A 399 6.34 26.43 5.11
C PHE A 399 5.25 26.86 6.10
N ILE A 400 5.09 26.08 7.18
CA ILE A 400 4.16 26.38 8.27
C ILE A 400 4.98 27.04 9.40
N GLY A 401 4.96 28.37 9.44
CA GLY A 401 5.85 29.19 10.26
C GLY A 401 5.40 29.49 11.69
N THR A 402 6.38 29.84 12.53
CA THR A 402 6.32 30.14 13.96
C THR A 402 5.62 31.46 14.29
N THR A 403 4.36 31.40 14.72
CA THR A 403 3.90 32.31 15.77
C THR A 403 4.44 31.82 17.12
N ALA A 404 4.79 32.76 18.01
CA ALA A 404 5.61 32.57 19.22
C ALA A 404 5.10 31.57 20.29
N GLN A 405 4.07 30.77 20.00
CA GLN A 405 3.46 29.83 20.96
C GLN A 405 3.18 28.43 20.39
N THR A 406 3.37 28.13 19.10
CA THR A 406 2.81 26.90 18.50
C THR A 406 3.75 26.02 17.66
N ASN A 407 4.90 26.50 17.16
CA ASN A 407 5.71 25.76 16.16
C ASN A 407 7.15 25.44 16.61
N ASP A 408 7.34 25.20 17.89
CA ASP A 408 8.53 24.58 18.48
C ASP A 408 8.41 23.04 18.57
N ARG A 409 7.37 22.46 17.95
CA ARG A 409 6.93 21.09 18.20
C ARG A 409 6.63 20.33 16.91
N VAL A 410 7.18 19.12 16.82
CA VAL A 410 6.71 18.10 15.88
C VAL A 410 6.11 16.96 16.69
N TYR A 411 4.83 16.69 16.47
CA TYR A 411 4.14 15.57 17.11
C TYR A 411 4.35 14.31 16.29
N ARG A 412 4.52 13.18 16.95
CA ARG A 412 4.76 11.89 16.33
C ARG A 412 3.82 10.87 16.94
N MET A 413 3.00 10.24 16.12
CA MET A 413 2.09 9.15 16.52
C MET A 413 2.68 7.82 16.12
N TYR A 414 2.73 6.87 17.05
CA TYR A 414 3.26 5.52 16.84
C TYR A 414 2.09 4.59 16.60
N VAL A 415 2.02 4.05 15.38
CA VAL A 415 0.97 3.13 14.95
C VAL A 415 1.50 1.71 15.05
N VAL A 416 0.72 0.83 15.69
CA VAL A 416 0.98 -0.60 15.78
C VAL A 416 -0.36 -1.34 15.63
N GLY A 417 -0.45 -2.23 14.63
CA GLY A 417 -1.60 -3.12 14.44
C GLY A 417 -2.94 -2.39 14.34
N GLY A 418 -2.99 -1.30 13.57
CA GLY A 418 -4.21 -0.51 13.36
C GLY A 418 -4.65 0.31 14.58
N SER A 419 -3.76 0.56 15.55
CA SER A 419 -4.01 1.44 16.69
C SER A 419 -2.83 2.38 16.92
N VAL A 420 -3.08 3.62 17.35
CA VAL A 420 -2.02 4.51 17.86
C VAL A 420 -1.77 4.15 19.31
N VAL A 421 -0.58 3.63 19.60
CA VAL A 421 -0.22 3.12 20.92
C VAL A 421 0.42 4.17 21.81
N MET A 422 1.01 5.20 21.18
CA MET A 422 1.76 6.24 21.86
C MET A 422 1.90 7.47 20.97
N GLY A 423 2.12 8.62 21.59
CA GLY A 423 2.54 9.84 20.92
C GLY A 423 3.74 10.47 21.62
N THR A 424 4.68 10.99 20.84
CA THR A 424 5.77 11.82 21.33
C THR A 424 5.73 13.19 20.67
N MET A 425 6.43 14.13 21.26
CA MET A 425 6.61 15.47 20.75
C MET A 425 8.10 15.79 20.78
N ARG A 426 8.63 16.24 19.65
CA ARG A 426 9.98 16.77 19.57
C ARG A 426 9.94 18.26 19.88
N VAL A 427 10.69 18.67 20.89
CA VAL A 427 10.85 20.07 21.31
C VAL A 427 12.28 20.49 21.09
N LYS A 428 12.50 21.72 20.66
CA LYS A 428 13.85 22.28 20.51
C LYS A 428 13.89 23.67 21.12
N GLU A 429 14.90 23.92 21.94
CA GLU A 429 15.20 25.25 22.47
C GLU A 429 15.81 26.11 21.36
N ASP A 430 15.58 27.43 21.40
CA ASP A 430 16.11 28.41 20.43
C ASP A 430 15.65 28.24 18.97
N VAL A 431 14.32 28.28 18.74
CA VAL A 431 13.72 28.32 17.38
C VAL A 431 13.45 29.77 16.93
N ASP A 432 14.50 30.59 16.89
CA ASP A 432 14.45 32.01 16.52
C ASP A 432 14.51 32.27 15.00
N THR A 433 14.84 31.26 14.20
CA THR A 433 14.86 31.34 12.73
C THR A 433 14.10 30.18 12.06
N PRO A 434 13.55 30.38 10.85
CA PRO A 434 12.89 29.31 10.09
C PRO A 434 13.78 28.08 9.80
N GLU A 435 15.09 28.26 9.69
CA GLU A 435 16.02 27.15 9.50
C GLU A 435 16.14 26.29 10.77
N LYS A 436 16.05 26.93 11.94
CA LYS A 436 16.10 26.25 13.24
C LYS A 436 14.78 25.55 13.58
N SER A 437 13.67 25.90 12.92
CA SER A 437 12.36 25.25 13.08
C SER A 437 12.24 23.90 12.38
N ILE A 438 13.29 23.46 11.68
CA ILE A 438 13.42 22.05 11.28
C ILE A 438 13.85 21.27 12.52
N ILE A 439 12.88 20.67 13.22
CA ILE A 439 13.07 20.03 14.52
C ILE A 439 13.53 18.58 14.31
N ASN A 440 14.83 18.36 14.48
CA ASN A 440 15.46 17.05 14.39
C ASN A 440 16.41 16.83 15.57
N VAL A 441 16.48 15.59 16.06
CA VAL A 441 17.40 15.13 17.12
C VAL A 441 18.85 15.48 16.79
N ALA A 442 19.27 15.33 15.53
CA ALA A 442 20.62 15.67 15.07
C ALA A 442 20.95 17.16 15.25
N THR A 443 19.93 18.01 15.44
CA THR A 443 20.05 19.45 15.65
C THR A 443 19.73 19.89 17.08
N GLY A 444 19.64 18.95 18.03
CA GLY A 444 19.43 19.23 19.46
C GLY A 444 17.98 19.17 19.92
N ALA A 445 17.04 18.64 19.12
CA ALA A 445 15.68 18.42 19.60
C ALA A 445 15.62 17.29 20.66
N ARG A 446 14.83 17.49 21.71
CA ARG A 446 14.52 16.51 22.75
C ARG A 446 13.12 15.94 22.55
N TYR A 447 12.91 14.68 22.90
CA TYR A 447 11.58 14.08 22.91
C TYR A 447 10.89 14.32 24.25
N GLU A 448 9.58 14.48 24.21
CA GLU A 448 8.68 14.43 25.35
C GLU A 448 7.52 13.49 25.01
N PHE A 449 7.09 12.67 25.96
CA PHE A 449 5.91 11.84 25.77
C PHE A 449 4.63 12.67 25.92
N LEU A 450 3.67 12.43 25.03
CA LEU A 450 2.35 13.02 25.15
C LEU A 450 1.59 12.30 26.26
N GLN A 451 1.06 13.07 27.21
CA GLN A 451 0.23 12.54 28.29
C GLN A 451 -1.16 12.12 27.79
N THR A 452 -1.63 12.75 26.71
CA THR A 452 -2.90 12.47 26.05
C THR A 452 -2.70 12.51 24.54
N LEU A 453 -3.41 11.64 23.82
CA LEU A 453 -3.38 11.61 22.37
C LEU A 453 -4.52 12.46 21.82
N ASP A 454 -4.19 13.34 20.88
CA ASP A 454 -5.18 14.13 20.15
C ASP A 454 -5.97 13.22 19.21
N GLU A 455 -7.30 13.21 19.34
CA GLU A 455 -8.19 12.30 18.61
C GLU A 455 -8.13 12.51 17.08
N GLU A 456 -7.96 13.76 16.61
CA GLU A 456 -7.83 14.05 15.19
C GLU A 456 -6.50 13.52 14.65
N MET A 457 -5.40 13.76 15.37
CA MET A 457 -4.09 13.22 14.99
C MET A 457 -4.10 11.69 14.97
N VAL A 458 -4.77 11.05 15.94
CA VAL A 458 -4.93 9.58 15.96
C VAL A 458 -5.70 9.12 14.72
N SER A 459 -6.84 9.74 14.43
CA SER A 459 -7.65 9.39 13.25
C SER A 459 -6.87 9.54 11.95
N PHE A 460 -6.16 10.66 11.78
CA PHE A 460 -5.35 10.91 10.59
C PHE A 460 -4.15 9.96 10.47
N ALA A 461 -3.50 9.62 11.58
CA ALA A 461 -2.39 8.68 11.60
C ALA A 461 -2.84 7.28 11.15
N LEU A 462 -3.98 6.80 11.65
CA LEU A 462 -4.53 5.51 11.27
C LEU A 462 -4.96 5.47 9.81
N ARG A 463 -5.61 6.53 9.31
CA ARG A 463 -5.97 6.63 7.89
C ARG A 463 -4.74 6.64 6.98
N LEU A 464 -3.68 7.36 7.34
CA LEU A 464 -2.46 7.37 6.54
C LEU A 464 -1.72 6.02 6.60
N ALA A 465 -1.70 5.37 7.77
CA ALA A 465 -1.13 4.04 7.94
C ALA A 465 -1.84 2.99 7.07
N ASP A 466 -3.18 3.02 7.04
CA ASP A 466 -4.00 2.16 6.19
C ASP A 466 -3.73 2.39 4.69
N LEU A 467 -3.69 3.65 4.25
CA LEU A 467 -3.36 3.99 2.85
C LEU A 467 -1.96 3.54 2.42
N ILE A 468 -0.99 3.56 3.34
CA ILE A 468 0.38 3.08 3.07
C ILE A 468 0.47 1.55 3.20
N GLY A 469 -0.39 0.95 4.04
CA GLY A 469 -0.41 -0.48 4.36
C GLY A 469 0.69 -0.90 5.34
N PHE A 470 1.17 0.01 6.21
CA PHE A 470 2.11 -0.35 7.28
C PHE A 470 1.37 -0.73 8.57
N GLU A 471 1.84 -1.77 9.24
CA GLU A 471 1.31 -2.22 10.53
C GLU A 471 2.07 -1.60 11.70
N ILE A 472 3.36 -1.30 11.54
CA ILE A 472 4.21 -0.66 12.53
C ILE A 472 4.87 0.57 11.89
N GLY A 473 4.60 1.76 12.41
CA GLY A 473 5.21 2.96 11.86
C GLY A 473 4.98 4.18 12.71
N VAL A 474 5.47 5.30 12.23
CA VAL A 474 5.25 6.60 12.83
C VAL A 474 4.69 7.58 11.83
N VAL A 475 3.82 8.47 12.31
CA VAL A 475 3.25 9.56 11.52
C VAL A 475 3.54 10.87 12.23
N ASP A 476 4.13 11.81 11.49
CA ASP A 476 4.52 13.11 12.02
C ASP A 476 3.55 14.21 11.63
N PHE A 477 3.32 15.11 12.60
CA PHE A 477 2.38 16.22 12.49
C PHE A 477 3.01 17.54 12.93
N LEU A 478 2.61 18.61 12.23
CA LEU A 478 2.67 19.98 12.72
C LEU A 478 1.27 20.42 13.16
N ARG A 479 1.21 21.57 13.81
CA ARG A 479 -0.03 22.34 13.92
C ARG A 479 0.08 23.63 13.10
N ASP A 480 -1.02 24.03 12.47
CA ASP A 480 -1.13 25.34 11.87
C ASP A 480 -1.31 26.44 12.94
N SER A 481 -1.42 27.70 12.52
CA SER A 481 -1.63 28.84 13.43
C SER A 481 -2.95 28.80 14.20
N ALA A 482 -3.94 28.03 13.74
CA ALA A 482 -5.21 27.82 14.41
C ALA A 482 -5.18 26.57 15.33
N GLY A 483 -4.07 25.83 15.35
CA GLY A 483 -3.90 24.62 16.15
C GLY A 483 -4.33 23.33 15.45
N HIS A 484 -4.75 23.36 14.18
CA HIS A 484 -5.20 22.16 13.46
C HIS A 484 -4.01 21.27 13.07
N PRO A 485 -4.13 19.94 13.20
CA PRO A 485 -3.06 19.02 12.84
C PRO A 485 -2.86 18.93 11.32
N LEU A 486 -1.60 18.99 10.91
CA LEU A 486 -1.17 18.82 9.53
C LEU A 486 -0.13 17.69 9.44
N LEU A 487 -0.44 16.65 8.67
CA LEU A 487 0.44 15.53 8.37
C LEU A 487 1.64 16.01 7.55
N ILE A 488 2.83 15.66 8.02
CA ILE A 488 4.10 16.04 7.39
C ILE A 488 4.67 14.87 6.59
N GLU A 489 4.73 13.70 7.25
CA GLU A 489 5.38 12.51 6.76
C GLU A 489 4.92 11.28 7.55
N ALA A 490 5.11 10.11 6.95
CA ALA A 490 5.10 8.85 7.66
C ALA A 490 6.43 8.13 7.41
N ASP A 491 6.88 7.40 8.42
CA ASP A 491 8.09 6.58 8.39
C ASP A 491 7.78 5.21 8.95
N CYS A 492 8.32 4.17 8.33
CA CYS A 492 8.21 2.82 8.85
C CYS A 492 9.58 2.12 8.90
N ASP A 493 10.66 2.90 8.73
CA ASP A 493 12.03 2.41 8.88
C ASP A 493 12.44 2.38 10.35
N GLY A 494 13.42 1.53 10.65
CA GLY A 494 13.94 1.37 12.00
C GLY A 494 14.46 2.65 12.62
N CYS A 495 15.13 3.50 11.84
CA CYS A 495 15.76 4.74 12.28
C CYS A 495 14.78 5.71 12.95
N HIS A 496 13.51 5.69 12.54
CA HIS A 496 12.47 6.58 13.07
C HIS A 496 11.61 5.97 14.19
N LEU A 497 11.74 4.66 14.43
CA LEU A 497 11.08 3.96 15.53
C LEU A 497 11.92 3.96 16.82
N PHE A 498 13.23 4.24 16.74
CA PHE A 498 14.10 4.36 17.91
C PHE A 498 13.86 5.64 18.73
N ILE A 499 13.69 5.45 20.04
CA ILE A 499 13.93 6.50 21.03
C ILE A 499 15.46 6.56 21.25
N CYS A 500 16.08 7.72 21.05
CA CYS A 500 17.55 7.86 21.06
C CYS A 500 18.17 7.40 22.39
N ARG A 501 19.29 6.66 22.36
CA ARG A 501 20.03 6.22 23.58
C ARG A 501 20.35 7.34 24.59
N LYS A 502 20.59 8.57 24.11
CA LYS A 502 20.80 9.74 24.97
C LYS A 502 19.56 10.14 25.79
N PHE A 503 18.37 9.82 25.29
CA PHE A 503 17.10 10.04 25.99
C PHE A 503 16.94 9.06 27.16
N GLN A 504 17.34 7.80 26.99
CA GLN A 504 17.36 6.80 28.06
C GLN A 504 18.32 7.21 29.18
N GLU A 505 19.53 7.63 28.81
CA GLU A 505 20.57 8.10 29.75
C GLU A 505 20.16 9.39 30.51
N ALA A 506 19.49 10.34 29.86
CA ALA A 506 19.08 11.61 30.47
C ALA A 506 17.92 11.50 31.47
N HIS A 507 17.16 10.41 31.41
CA HIS A 507 15.98 10.19 32.25
C HIS A 507 16.07 8.93 33.14
N GLY A 508 17.23 8.28 33.17
CA GLY A 508 17.54 7.21 34.13
C GLY A 508 16.86 5.86 33.84
N TYR A 509 16.56 5.58 32.57
CA TYR A 509 16.06 4.28 32.11
C TYR A 509 17.19 3.37 31.62
#